data_AF-A0A382T0R1-F1
#
_entry.id   AF-A0A382T0R1-F1
#
_cell.length_a   1.000
_cell.length_b   1.000
_cell.length_c   1.000
_cell.angle_alpha   90.00
_cell.angle_beta   90.00
_cell.angle_gamma   90.00
#
_symmetry.space_group_name_H-M   'P 1'
#
loop_
_entity.id
_entity.type
_entity.pdbx_description
1 polymer ?
#
loop_
_entity_poly.entity_id
_entity_poly.type
_entity_poly.pdbx_seq_one_letter_code
_entity_poly.pdbx_strand_id
1 'polypeptide(L)'
;VCGVAGLTLQVSVPMVLRHAIDVALEERSGSLEAHVWVLVAIAIAAFGLRYTYRYLLFWAAYRIETDLRSIIYEHLTRLSFSFYDRIAAGEVISRANSDIRSIQLLLAFGPLAGLSMLSFVLAVGFMLSIHVPLTLLAVATMPLVFVLGQRMRDLVFPLSWITQGRMAEVAMVVDENL
;
A
#
# COMPACT_ATOMS: atom_id res chain seq x y z
N VAL A 1 -3.70 11.33 -11.22
CA VAL A 1 -5.00 11.34 -11.94
C VAL A 1 -5.62 9.94 -12.03
N CYS A 2 -4.98 8.95 -12.69
CA CYS A 2 -5.54 7.59 -12.83
C CYS A 2 -5.94 6.93 -11.49
N GLY A 3 -5.14 7.09 -10.44
CA GLY A 3 -5.47 6.58 -9.11
C GLY A 3 -6.74 7.20 -8.52
N VAL A 4 -6.88 8.53 -8.61
CA VAL A 4 -8.07 9.24 -8.10
C VAL A 4 -9.31 8.90 -8.93
N ALA A 5 -9.20 8.82 -10.26
CA ALA A 5 -10.30 8.40 -11.13
C ALA A 5 -10.71 6.93 -10.87
N GLY A 6 -9.74 6.03 -10.67
CA GLY A 6 -10.01 4.63 -10.29
C GLY A 6 -10.59 4.48 -8.88
N LEU A 7 -10.37 5.44 -7.99
CA LEU A 7 -11.04 5.52 -6.69
C LEU A 7 -12.50 5.96 -6.86
N THR A 8 -12.74 7.06 -7.57
CA THR A 8 -14.10 7.60 -7.70
C THR A 8 -15.04 6.58 -8.34
N LEU A 9 -14.59 5.86 -9.37
CA LEU A 9 -15.36 4.76 -9.96
C LEU A 9 -15.68 3.64 -8.95
N GLN A 10 -14.73 3.29 -8.07
CA GLN A 10 -14.96 2.25 -7.07
C GLN A 10 -15.95 2.72 -5.99
N VAL A 11 -15.85 3.97 -5.54
CA VAL A 11 -16.77 4.53 -4.54
C VAL A 11 -18.20 4.59 -5.08
N SER A 12 -18.39 4.69 -6.41
CA SER A 12 -19.72 4.63 -7.03
C SER A 12 -20.34 3.23 -7.08
N VAL A 13 -19.56 2.15 -6.92
CA VAL A 13 -20.09 0.77 -7.04
C VAL A 13 -21.21 0.47 -6.03
N PRO A 14 -21.06 0.78 -4.72
CA PRO A 14 -22.15 0.61 -3.75
C PRO A 14 -23.41 1.42 -4.09
N MET A 15 -23.29 2.57 -4.76
CA MET A 15 -24.45 3.38 -5.17
C MET A 15 -25.27 2.67 -6.24
N VAL A 16 -24.59 2.16 -7.26
CA VAL A 16 -25.24 1.42 -8.35
C VAL A 16 -25.87 0.14 -7.80
N LEU A 17 -25.18 -0.55 -6.89
CA LEU A 17 -25.70 -1.74 -6.24
C LEU A 17 -26.93 -1.44 -5.39
N ARG A 18 -26.92 -0.36 -4.58
CA ARG A 18 -28.08 0.08 -3.82
C ARG A 18 -29.27 0.35 -4.74
N HIS A 19 -29.08 1.14 -5.80
CA HIS A 19 -30.14 1.48 -6.73
C HIS A 19 -30.72 0.23 -7.42
N ALA A 20 -29.85 -0.71 -7.82
CA ALA A 20 -30.29 -1.98 -8.40
C ALA A 20 -31.12 -2.83 -7.42
N ILE A 21 -30.76 -2.83 -6.13
CA ILE A 21 -31.52 -3.51 -5.08
C ILE A 21 -32.87 -2.82 -4.86
N ASP A 22 -32.90 -1.49 -4.76
CA ASP A 22 -34.12 -0.71 -4.54
C ASP A 22 -35.13 -0.95 -5.68
N VAL A 23 -34.69 -0.88 -6.95
CA VAL A 23 -35.51 -1.18 -8.14
C VAL A 23 -35.99 -2.64 -8.16
N ALA A 24 -35.13 -3.59 -7.79
CA ALA A 24 -35.50 -5.00 -7.75
C ALA A 24 -36.57 -5.31 -6.67
N LEU A 25 -36.56 -4.57 -5.56
CA LEU A 25 -37.52 -4.71 -4.48
C LEU A 25 -38.87 -4.05 -4.80
N GLU A 26 -38.87 -2.91 -5.50
CA GLU A 26 -40.10 -2.16 -5.83
C GLU A 26 -40.83 -2.71 -7.06
N GLU A 27 -40.14 -2.97 -8.17
CA GLU A 27 -40.83 -3.24 -9.44
C GLU A 27 -41.16 -4.72 -9.70
N ARG A 28 -40.53 -5.68 -9.02
CA ARG A 28 -40.67 -7.16 -9.22
C ARG A 28 -40.57 -7.69 -10.67
N SER A 29 -40.43 -6.84 -11.69
CA SER A 29 -40.40 -7.17 -13.12
C SER A 29 -39.44 -6.32 -13.96
N GLY A 30 -38.72 -5.36 -13.36
CA GLY A 30 -37.70 -4.58 -14.07
C GLY A 30 -36.52 -5.47 -14.50
N SER A 31 -36.08 -5.38 -15.76
CA SER A 31 -34.93 -6.15 -16.24
C SER A 31 -33.64 -5.69 -15.53
N LEU A 32 -33.14 -6.52 -14.59
CA LEU A 32 -31.86 -6.29 -13.90
C LEU A 32 -30.65 -6.34 -14.84
N GLU A 33 -30.80 -6.86 -16.06
CA GLU A 33 -29.70 -7.10 -16.98
C GLU A 33 -28.91 -5.83 -17.30
N ALA A 34 -29.60 -4.70 -17.49
CA ALA A 34 -28.95 -3.42 -17.76
C ALA A 34 -28.06 -2.94 -16.60
N HIS A 35 -28.51 -3.12 -15.36
CA HIS A 35 -27.74 -2.74 -14.16
C HIS A 35 -26.50 -3.61 -14.00
N VAL A 36 -26.61 -4.90 -14.31
CA VAL A 36 -25.47 -5.84 -14.30
C VAL A 36 -24.42 -5.40 -15.33
N TRP A 37 -24.83 -5.08 -16.56
CA TRP A 37 -23.89 -4.60 -17.59
C TRP A 37 -23.21 -3.28 -17.22
N VAL A 38 -23.93 -2.35 -16.59
CA VAL A 38 -23.35 -1.10 -16.08
C VAL A 38 -22.31 -1.39 -14.98
N LEU A 39 -22.61 -2.29 -14.05
CA LEU A 39 -21.66 -2.69 -13.00
C LEU A 39 -20.41 -3.35 -13.60
N VAL A 40 -20.57 -4.22 -14.61
CA VAL A 40 -19.45 -4.85 -15.32
C VAL A 40 -18.58 -3.80 -16.02
N ALA A 41 -19.20 -2.84 -16.72
CA ALA A 41 -18.48 -1.76 -17.38
C ALA A 41 -17.68 -0.89 -16.39
N ILE A 42 -18.29 -0.52 -15.26
CA ILE A 42 -17.62 0.22 -14.19
C ILE A 42 -16.46 -0.60 -13.62
N ALA A 43 -16.67 -1.90 -13.39
CA ALA A 43 -15.64 -2.78 -12.85
C ALA A 43 -14.42 -2.89 -13.78
N ILE A 44 -14.65 -3.05 -15.09
CA ILE A 44 -13.58 -3.11 -16.10
C ILE A 44 -12.82 -1.77 -16.16
N ALA A 45 -13.54 -0.65 -16.20
CA ALA A 45 -12.93 0.68 -16.24
C ALA A 45 -12.10 0.96 -14.97
N ALA A 46 -12.66 0.65 -13.80
CA ALA A 46 -11.98 0.80 -12.52
C ALA A 46 -10.73 -0.09 -12.43
N PHE A 47 -10.81 -1.33 -12.94
CA PHE A 47 -9.68 -2.25 -13.03
C PHE A 47 -8.56 -1.66 -13.89
N GLY A 48 -8.88 -1.19 -15.11
CA GLY A 48 -7.90 -0.58 -16.01
C GLY A 48 -7.19 0.62 -15.37
N LEU A 49 -7.95 1.56 -14.81
CA LEU A 49 -7.41 2.75 -14.13
C LEU A 49 -6.48 2.39 -12.96
N ARG A 50 -6.89 1.42 -12.13
CA ARG A 50 -6.09 0.95 -10.98
C ARG A 50 -4.84 0.22 -11.41
N TYR A 51 -4.96 -0.64 -12.41
CA TYR A 51 -3.83 -1.37 -12.97
C TYR A 51 -2.80 -0.38 -13.51
N THR A 52 -3.21 0.55 -14.38
CA THR A 52 -2.32 1.57 -14.95
C THR A 52 -1.69 2.44 -13.85
N TYR A 53 -2.46 2.86 -12.85
CA TYR A 53 -1.93 3.62 -11.73
C TYR A 53 -0.85 2.85 -10.96
N ARG A 54 -1.11 1.59 -10.58
CA ARG A 54 -0.14 0.76 -9.84
C ARG A 54 1.09 0.50 -10.70
N TYR A 55 0.90 0.16 -11.97
CA TYR A 55 1.99 -0.08 -12.91
C TYR A 55 2.92 1.14 -13.02
N LEU A 56 2.36 2.32 -13.30
CA LEU A 56 3.14 3.56 -13.41
C LEU A 56 3.84 3.92 -12.10
N LEU A 57 3.17 3.68 -10.96
CA LEU A 57 3.73 3.95 -9.64
C LEU A 57 4.95 3.09 -9.36
N PHE A 58 4.84 1.77 -9.54
CA PHE A 58 5.97 0.86 -9.34
C PHE A 58 7.08 1.11 -10.35
N TRP A 59 6.73 1.33 -11.61
CA TRP A 59 7.71 1.67 -12.65
C TRP A 59 8.51 2.93 -12.27
N ALA A 60 7.84 3.99 -11.80
CA ALA A 60 8.51 5.20 -11.34
C ALA A 60 9.40 4.94 -10.11
N ALA A 61 8.92 4.16 -9.14
CA ALA A 61 9.69 3.81 -7.95
C ALA A 61 10.97 3.04 -8.30
N TYR A 62 10.90 2.05 -9.19
CA TYR A 62 12.07 1.30 -9.66
C TYR A 62 13.05 2.14 -10.49
N ARG A 63 12.52 3.07 -11.30
CA ARG A 63 13.36 4.00 -12.06
C ARG A 63 14.16 4.91 -11.13
N ILE A 64 13.50 5.50 -10.14
CA ILE A 64 14.15 6.33 -9.11
C ILE A 64 15.17 5.51 -8.32
N GLU A 65 14.86 4.26 -7.97
CA GLU A 65 15.83 3.35 -7.31
C GLU A 65 17.10 3.16 -8.15
N THR A 66 16.95 2.94 -9.45
CA THR A 66 18.06 2.74 -10.39
C THR A 66 18.90 4.00 -10.55
N ASP A 67 18.24 5.16 -10.64
CA ASP A 67 18.91 6.46 -10.74
C ASP A 67 19.70 6.76 -9.46
N LEU A 68 19.11 6.54 -8.29
CA LEU A 68 19.78 6.71 -6.99
C LEU A 68 21.00 5.78 -6.87
N ARG A 69 20.87 4.52 -7.27
CA ARG A 69 21.97 3.56 -7.22
C ARG A 69 23.13 3.99 -8.12
N SER A 70 22.83 4.53 -9.29
CA SER A 70 23.82 5.05 -10.23
C SER A 70 24.55 6.27 -9.65
N ILE A 71 23.82 7.23 -9.08
CA ILE A 71 24.38 8.43 -8.44
C ILE A 71 25.29 8.07 -7.27
N ILE A 72 24.83 7.18 -6.37
CA ILE A 72 25.64 6.76 -5.23
C ILE A 72 26.89 6.02 -5.70
N TYR A 73 26.77 5.11 -6.67
CA TYR A 73 27.91 4.38 -7.19
C TYR A 73 28.96 5.31 -7.81
N GLU A 74 28.53 6.29 -8.61
CA GLU A 74 29.44 7.30 -9.17
C GLU A 74 30.13 8.12 -8.06
N HIS A 75 29.40 8.50 -7.02
CA HIS A 75 29.99 9.23 -5.90
C HIS A 75 31.01 8.38 -5.13
N LEU A 76 30.68 7.12 -4.84
CA LEU A 76 31.55 6.20 -4.10
C LEU A 76 32.85 5.91 -4.85
N THR A 77 32.80 5.76 -6.17
CA THR A 77 34.01 5.50 -6.97
C THR A 77 34.96 6.71 -7.07
N ARG A 78 34.48 7.93 -6.79
CA ARG A 78 35.30 9.16 -6.79
C ARG A 78 35.88 9.51 -5.42
N LEU A 79 35.50 8.81 -4.35
CA LEU A 79 36.02 9.05 -3.00
C LEU A 79 37.50 8.63 -2.88
N SER A 80 38.27 9.40 -2.10
CA SER A 80 39.69 9.14 -1.87
C SER A 80 39.93 7.86 -1.07
N PHE A 81 41.06 7.19 -1.27
CA PHE A 81 41.48 6.03 -0.47
C PHE A 81 41.45 6.30 1.05
N SER A 82 41.82 7.51 1.49
CA SER A 82 41.77 7.89 2.92
C SER A 82 40.36 7.80 3.54
N PHE A 83 39.30 7.88 2.74
CA PHE A 83 37.94 7.64 3.22
C PHE A 83 37.71 6.16 3.54
N TYR A 84 38.17 5.28 2.64
CA TYR A 84 38.04 3.83 2.78
C TYR A 84 39.00 3.22 3.80
N ASP A 85 40.07 3.92 4.17
CA ASP A 85 40.91 3.56 5.33
C ASP A 85 40.16 3.75 6.67
N ARG A 86 39.14 4.61 6.70
CA ARG A 86 38.33 4.90 7.90
C ARG A 86 37.02 4.11 7.97
N ILE A 87 36.45 3.73 6.84
CA ILE A 87 35.15 3.03 6.76
C ILE A 87 35.24 1.91 5.73
N ALA A 88 34.84 0.70 6.13
CA ALA A 88 34.84 -0.46 5.25
C ALA A 88 33.91 -0.25 4.05
N ALA A 89 34.42 -0.46 2.83
CA ALA A 89 33.65 -0.26 1.60
C ALA A 89 32.34 -1.08 1.57
N GLY A 90 32.37 -2.32 2.09
CA GLY A 90 31.19 -3.19 2.18
C GLY A 90 30.09 -2.62 3.08
N GLU A 91 30.46 -1.94 4.16
CA GLU A 91 29.50 -1.29 5.07
C GLU A 91 28.80 -0.13 4.37
N VAL A 92 29.56 0.72 3.66
CA VAL A 92 29.01 1.87 2.93
C VAL A 92 28.06 1.40 1.83
N ILE A 93 28.44 0.37 1.07
CA ILE A 93 27.60 -0.21 0.01
C ILE A 93 26.33 -0.86 0.57
N SER A 94 26.44 -1.59 1.69
CA SER A 94 25.29 -2.23 2.34
C SER A 94 24.28 -1.20 2.85
N ARG A 95 24.76 -0.18 3.57
CA ARG A 95 23.92 0.93 4.05
C ARG A 95 23.25 1.66 2.89
N ALA A 96 24.00 2.02 1.85
CA ALA A 96 23.45 2.67 0.66
C ALA A 96 22.33 1.86 0.00
N ASN A 97 22.52 0.55 -0.17
CA ASN A 97 21.49 -0.32 -0.75
C ASN A 97 20.24 -0.39 0.14
N SER A 98 20.41 -0.52 1.47
CA SER A 98 19.29 -0.54 2.43
C SER A 98 18.51 0.78 2.42
N ASP A 99 19.20 1.92 2.38
CA ASP A 99 18.58 3.24 2.38
C ASP A 99 17.84 3.51 1.06
N ILE A 100 18.45 3.19 -0.08
CA ILE A 100 17.81 3.26 -1.40
C ILE A 100 16.55 2.39 -1.41
N ARG A 101 16.63 1.16 -0.89
CA ARG A 101 15.48 0.25 -0.80
C ARG A 101 14.36 0.83 0.05
N SER A 102 14.69 1.47 1.16
CA SER A 102 13.72 2.12 2.03
C SER A 102 13.01 3.29 1.32
N ILE A 103 13.75 4.10 0.55
CA ILE A 103 13.20 5.18 -0.28
C ILE A 103 12.26 4.61 -1.35
N GLN A 104 12.68 3.55 -2.04
CA GLN A 104 11.87 2.90 -3.07
C GLN A 104 10.54 2.35 -2.48
N LEU A 105 10.59 1.71 -1.31
CA LEU A 105 9.39 1.25 -0.61
C LEU A 105 8.48 2.40 -0.23
N LEU A 106 9.02 3.52 0.28
CA LEU A 106 8.24 4.71 0.58
C LEU A 106 7.55 5.29 -0.67
N LEU A 107 8.25 5.37 -1.80
CA LEU A 107 7.70 5.84 -3.07
C LEU A 107 6.60 4.92 -3.62
N ALA A 108 6.70 3.61 -3.38
CA ALA A 108 5.68 2.65 -3.79
C ALA A 108 4.46 2.65 -2.83
N PHE A 109 4.67 2.59 -1.52
CA PHE A 109 3.61 2.41 -0.54
C PHE A 109 2.98 3.72 -0.07
N GLY A 110 3.73 4.81 -0.01
CA GLY A 110 3.24 6.11 0.45
C GLY A 110 2.03 6.61 -0.34
N PRO A 111 2.11 6.68 -1.68
CA PRO A 111 0.97 7.07 -2.51
C PRO A 111 -0.22 6.09 -2.41
N LEU A 112 0.03 4.78 -2.29
CA LEU A 112 -1.03 3.78 -2.08
C LEU A 112 -1.77 3.99 -0.74
N ALA A 113 -1.02 4.27 0.32
CA ALA A 113 -1.59 4.56 1.64
C ALA A 113 -2.39 5.87 1.62
N GLY A 114 -1.85 6.92 0.99
CA GLY A 114 -2.56 8.19 0.81
C GLY A 114 -3.87 8.03 0.03
N LEU A 115 -3.85 7.23 -1.04
CA LEU A 115 -5.03 6.92 -1.82
C LEU A 115 -6.07 6.13 -1.00
N SER A 116 -5.62 5.20 -0.16
CA SER A 116 -6.50 4.44 0.74
C SER A 116 -7.14 5.34 1.80
N MET A 117 -6.37 6.28 2.37
CA MET A 117 -6.87 7.28 3.32
C MET A 117 -7.91 8.20 2.68
N LEU A 118 -7.65 8.68 1.47
CA LEU A 118 -8.61 9.48 0.71
C LEU A 118 -9.91 8.69 0.45
N SER A 119 -9.79 7.42 0.04
CA SER A 119 -10.95 6.54 -0.16
C SER A 119 -11.76 6.35 1.11
N PHE A 120 -11.10 6.21 2.27
CA PHE A 120 -11.75 6.09 3.56
C PHE A 120 -12.56 7.35 3.91
N VAL A 121 -11.95 8.53 3.78
CA VAL A 121 -12.63 9.82 4.04
C VAL A 121 -13.84 9.99 3.13
N LEU A 122 -13.71 9.68 1.84
CA LEU A 122 -14.82 9.77 0.88
C LEU A 122 -15.94 8.77 1.22
N ALA A 123 -15.60 7.54 1.59
CA ALA A 123 -16.57 6.53 1.98
C ALA A 123 -17.35 6.95 3.23
N VAL A 124 -16.67 7.44 4.28
CA VAL A 124 -17.33 7.94 5.50
C VAL A 124 -18.21 9.14 5.18
N GLY A 125 -17.73 10.11 4.39
CA GLY A 125 -18.53 11.26 3.96
C GLY A 125 -19.79 10.86 3.19
N PHE A 126 -19.67 9.85 2.33
CA PHE A 126 -20.81 9.29 1.60
C PHE A 126 -21.79 8.54 2.52
N MET A 127 -21.31 7.73 3.46
CA MET A 127 -22.19 7.03 4.41
C MET A 127 -22.96 8.03 5.30
N LEU A 128 -22.30 9.10 5.75
CA LEU A 128 -22.92 10.17 6.52
C LEU A 128 -24.06 10.87 5.76
N SER A 129 -23.95 11.00 4.43
CA SER A 129 -25.02 11.61 3.62
C SER A 129 -26.24 10.70 3.45
N ILE A 130 -26.08 9.38 3.62
CA ILE A 130 -27.19 8.42 3.61
C ILE A 130 -27.86 8.35 4.97
N HIS A 131 -27.13 7.91 6.01
CA HIS A 131 -27.69 7.72 7.36
C HIS A 131 -26.63 7.91 8.45
N VAL A 132 -26.73 9.02 9.18
CA VAL A 132 -25.79 9.39 10.24
C VAL A 132 -25.70 8.36 11.38
N PRO A 133 -26.81 7.86 11.98
CA PRO A 133 -26.71 6.97 13.14
C PRO A 133 -26.04 5.63 12.81
N LEU A 134 -26.39 5.04 11.66
CA LEU A 134 -25.78 3.80 11.15
C LEU A 134 -24.28 3.98 10.87
N THR A 135 -23.91 5.13 10.31
CA THR A 135 -22.50 5.44 10.03
C THR A 135 -21.69 5.59 11.31
N LEU A 136 -22.22 6.29 12.31
CA LEU A 136 -21.56 6.41 13.61
C LEU A 136 -21.37 5.06 14.30
N LEU A 137 -22.38 4.18 14.24
CA LEU A 137 -22.28 2.83 14.77
C LEU A 137 -21.19 2.02 14.04
N ALA A 138 -21.12 2.12 12.71
CA ALA A 138 -20.08 1.46 11.92
C ALA A 138 -18.67 1.99 12.25
N VAL A 139 -18.49 3.31 12.31
CA VAL A 139 -17.19 3.95 12.58
C VAL A 139 -16.75 3.72 14.03
N ALA A 140 -17.67 3.60 14.99
CA ALA A 140 -17.37 3.31 16.38
C ALA A 140 -16.66 1.95 16.58
N THR A 141 -16.73 1.03 15.61
CA THR A 141 -15.98 -0.23 15.64
C THR A 141 -14.49 -0.05 15.32
N MET A 142 -14.10 1.03 14.63
CA MET A 142 -12.72 1.25 14.20
C MET A 142 -11.72 1.44 15.35
N PRO A 143 -12.01 2.24 16.41
CA PRO A 143 -11.12 2.35 17.55
C PRO A 143 -10.78 1.00 18.20
N LEU A 144 -11.75 0.09 18.27
CA LEU A 144 -11.53 -1.25 18.82
C LEU A 144 -10.53 -2.04 17.98
N VAL A 145 -10.71 -2.06 16.65
CA VAL A 145 -9.81 -2.72 15.70
C VAL A 145 -8.41 -2.10 15.77
N PHE A 146 -8.34 -0.77 15.85
CA PHE A 146 -7.07 -0.04 15.96
C PHE A 146 -6.31 -0.44 17.24
N VAL A 147 -6.96 -0.42 18.40
CA VAL A 147 -6.33 -0.78 19.68
C VAL A 147 -5.85 -2.24 19.67
N LEU A 148 -6.66 -3.16 19.14
CA LEU A 148 -6.29 -4.57 19.05
C LEU A 148 -5.08 -4.75 18.11
N GLY A 149 -5.08 -4.06 16.97
CA GLY A 149 -3.99 -4.07 16.01
C GLY A 149 -2.68 -3.51 16.58
N GLN A 150 -2.73 -2.41 17.33
CA GLN A 150 -1.55 -1.86 18.01
C GLN A 150 -1.01 -2.85 19.05
N ARG A 151 -1.89 -3.44 19.87
CA ARG A 151 -1.48 -4.48 20.82
C ARG A 151 -0.77 -5.66 20.16
N MET A 152 -1.30 -6.13 19.04
CA MET A 152 -0.67 -7.21 18.28
C MET A 152 0.69 -6.79 17.72
N ARG A 153 0.79 -5.56 17.18
CA ARG A 153 2.06 -5.02 16.69
C ARG A 153 3.11 -4.96 17.80
N ASP A 154 2.76 -4.41 18.95
CA ASP A 154 3.66 -4.23 20.09
C ASP A 154 4.14 -5.58 20.65
N LEU A 155 3.33 -6.64 20.52
CA LEU A 155 3.70 -8.00 20.92
C LEU A 155 4.55 -8.71 19.86
N VAL A 156 4.14 -8.69 18.59
CA VAL A 156 4.75 -9.48 17.51
C VAL A 156 6.09 -8.91 17.06
N PHE A 157 6.24 -7.58 17.08
CA PHE A 157 7.47 -6.93 16.66
C PHE A 157 8.69 -7.38 17.49
N PRO A 158 8.71 -7.31 18.84
CA PRO A 158 9.86 -7.76 19.64
C PRO A 158 10.12 -9.27 19.53
N LEU A 159 9.06 -10.08 19.40
CA LEU A 159 9.20 -11.53 19.19
C LEU A 159 9.91 -11.86 17.87
N SER A 160 9.60 -11.11 16.81
CA SER A 160 10.27 -11.25 15.51
C SER A 160 11.76 -10.95 15.62
N TRP A 161 12.15 -9.92 16.38
CA TRP A 161 13.56 -9.58 16.61
C TRP A 161 14.32 -10.70 17.32
N ILE A 162 13.74 -11.30 18.37
CA ILE A 162 14.39 -12.41 19.10
C ILE A 162 14.58 -13.63 18.19
N THR A 163 13.56 -13.95 17.38
CA THR A 163 13.61 -15.09 16.45
C THR A 163 14.67 -14.88 15.37
N GLN A 164 14.77 -13.67 14.83
CA GLN A 164 15.81 -13.30 13.87
C GLN A 164 17.21 -13.34 14.48
N GLY A 165 17.37 -12.90 15.74
CA GLY A 165 18.66 -12.99 16.45
C GLY A 165 19.16 -14.43 16.60
N ARG A 166 18.28 -15.36 17.00
CA ARG A 166 18.63 -16.78 17.13
C ARG A 166 18.97 -17.43 15.78
N MET A 167 18.26 -17.07 14.72
CA MET A 167 18.59 -17.52 13.36
C MET A 167 19.98 -17.07 12.94
N ALA A 168 20.38 -15.84 13.29
CA ALA A 168 21.70 -15.31 12.99
C ALA A 168 22.81 -16.04 13.78
N GLU A 169 22.60 -16.34 15.07
CA GLU A 169 23.55 -17.13 15.87
C GLU A 169 23.77 -18.52 15.27
N VAL A 170 22.70 -19.23 14.90
CA VAL A 170 22.82 -20.56 14.27
C VAL A 170 23.54 -20.48 12.92
N ALA A 171 23.25 -19.44 12.12
CA ALA A 171 23.95 -19.22 10.86
C ALA A 171 25.45 -19.00 11.06
N MET A 172 25.86 -18.22 12.07
CA MET A 172 27.28 -18.02 12.37
C MET A 172 27.99 -19.31 12.77
N VAL A 173 27.36 -20.17 13.58
CA VAL A 173 27.94 -21.47 13.96
C VAL A 173 28.14 -22.38 12.74
N VAL A 174 27.26 -22.32 11.75
CA VAL A 174 27.42 -23.08 10.51
C VAL A 174 28.57 -22.51 9.68
N ASP A 175 28.66 -21.19 9.53
CA ASP A 175 29.75 -20.53 8.78
C ASP A 175 31.12 -20.72 9.43
N GLU A 176 31.22 -20.80 10.76
CA GLU A 176 32.48 -21.08 11.47
C GLU A 176 32.96 -22.54 11.33
N ASN A 177 32.05 -23.47 11.02
CA ASN A 177 32.36 -24.90 10.85
C ASN A 177 32.59 -25.29 9.37
N LEU A 178 32.52 -24.34 8.43
CA LEU A 178 32.83 -24.48 7.01
C LEU A 178 34.23 -23.93 6.70
#